data_AF-A0A249SW28-F1
#
_entry.id   AF-A0A249SW28-F1
#
_cell.length_a   1.000
_cell.length_b   1.000
_cell.length_c   1.000
_cell.angle_alpha   90.00
_cell.angle_beta   90.00
_cell.angle_gamma   90.00
#
_symmetry.space_group_name_H-M   'P 1'
#
loop_
_entity.id
_entity.type
_entity.pdbx_description
1 polymer ?
#
loop_
_entity_poly.entity_id
_entity_poly.type
_entity_poly.pdbx_seq_one_letter_code
_entity_poly.pdbx_strand_id
1 'polypeptide(L)'
;MTFSGCSVLNPNVTEPVFLSNENAAKSWVNGLRRQLALTMNQVVVSTELVSDNYYNNRTLSSKVFDIPQIDYFDLDVNNLQVQVQRLREMSEYGLSTVLKGDPTATAADSTEVYFSNAFAHLLSGELFVGLPGSNLGPVLTPTQHLERAILLLDKALALSTNENDRNAFTLLKARAYYQLGDAVNASKYATAVMSKTTLLRQAKFDGLNNVPNDMQTYLYSSTNNEFAPLPRLDFLDPKYYHTGLAATDQKPVTITKAEEAYLIQAEVQLSAGQLDASRVTMKQLLDVVSARGSVSIDDKRKRGMEVTGRTIR
;
A
#
# COMPACT_ATOMS: atom_id res chain seq x y z
N MET A 1 -26.81 24.39 -34.07
CA MET A 1 -25.77 23.42 -34.46
C MET A 1 -25.35 22.64 -33.22
N THR A 2 -25.88 21.43 -33.07
CA THR A 2 -25.46 20.50 -32.03
C THR A 2 -24.19 19.80 -32.51
N PHE A 3 -23.06 20.07 -31.86
CA PHE A 3 -21.82 19.35 -32.11
C PHE A 3 -21.97 17.92 -31.59
N SER A 4 -22.26 16.97 -32.48
CA SER A 4 -22.23 15.53 -32.22
C SER A 4 -20.80 15.04 -32.47
N GLY A 5 -19.93 15.20 -31.46
CA GLY A 5 -18.48 15.03 -31.60
C GLY A 5 -17.84 13.88 -30.82
N CYS A 6 -18.61 13.04 -30.11
CA CYS A 6 -18.07 11.89 -29.38
C CYS A 6 -19.03 10.70 -29.42
N SER A 7 -18.97 9.86 -30.46
CA SER A 7 -19.61 8.55 -30.42
C SER A 7 -19.01 7.51 -31.37
N VAL A 8 -17.69 7.53 -31.58
CA VAL A 8 -17.03 6.29 -32.02
C VAL A 8 -16.85 5.40 -30.79
N LEU A 9 -17.96 4.88 -30.28
CA LEU A 9 -17.96 3.78 -29.31
C LEU A 9 -17.71 2.51 -30.09
N ASN A 10 -16.57 1.87 -29.85
CA ASN A 10 -16.38 0.51 -30.36
C ASN A 10 -17.49 -0.36 -29.74
N PRO A 11 -18.40 -0.94 -30.55
CA PRO A 11 -19.55 -1.68 -30.02
C PRO A 11 -19.12 -2.89 -29.19
N ASN A 12 -17.89 -3.37 -29.38
CA ASN A 12 -17.30 -4.49 -28.64
C ASN A 12 -16.58 -4.08 -27.35
N VAL A 13 -16.45 -2.79 -27.06
CA VAL A 13 -15.77 -2.27 -25.85
C VAL A 13 -16.72 -1.31 -25.13
N THR A 14 -17.85 -1.86 -24.69
CA THR A 14 -18.86 -1.15 -23.90
C THR A 14 -18.99 -1.82 -22.53
N GLU A 15 -19.46 -1.08 -21.54
CA GLU A 15 -19.72 -1.60 -20.19
C GLU A 15 -20.69 -2.79 -20.19
N PRO A 16 -21.82 -2.78 -20.92
CA PRO A 16 -22.69 -3.95 -21.01
C PRO A 16 -21.99 -5.18 -21.58
N VAL A 17 -21.14 -5.00 -22.62
CA VAL A 17 -20.36 -6.09 -23.20
C VAL A 17 -19.37 -6.64 -22.18
N PHE A 18 -18.66 -5.78 -21.46
CA PHE A 18 -17.74 -6.21 -20.39
C PHE A 18 -18.47 -7.00 -19.29
N LEU A 19 -19.59 -6.49 -18.79
CA LEU A 19 -20.37 -7.14 -17.73
C LEU A 19 -21.00 -8.46 -18.19
N SER A 20 -21.26 -8.62 -19.49
CA SER A 20 -21.79 -9.85 -20.07
C SER A 20 -20.72 -10.92 -20.33
N ASN A 21 -19.43 -10.57 -20.25
CA ASN A 21 -18.35 -11.52 -20.47
C ASN A 21 -18.19 -12.47 -19.27
N GLU A 22 -17.86 -13.73 -19.56
CA GLU A 22 -17.49 -14.69 -18.51
C GLU A 22 -16.27 -14.18 -17.73
N ASN A 23 -16.27 -14.38 -16.41
CA ASN A 23 -15.18 -14.00 -15.51
C ASN A 23 -14.90 -12.48 -15.45
N ALA A 24 -15.89 -11.62 -15.71
CA ALA A 24 -15.78 -10.18 -15.57
C ALA A 24 -15.25 -9.77 -14.18
N ALA A 25 -15.69 -10.44 -13.11
CA ALA A 25 -15.20 -10.23 -11.75
C ALA A 25 -13.70 -10.47 -11.63
N LYS A 26 -13.19 -11.58 -12.19
CA LYS A 26 -11.76 -11.93 -12.14
C LYS A 26 -10.92 -10.91 -12.92
N SER A 27 -11.39 -10.48 -14.09
CA SER A 27 -10.72 -9.43 -14.87
C SER A 27 -10.69 -8.11 -14.10
N TRP A 28 -11.79 -7.75 -13.45
CA TRP A 28 -11.88 -6.55 -12.61
C TRP A 28 -10.94 -6.60 -11.42
N VAL A 29 -10.89 -7.72 -10.71
CA VAL A 29 -9.97 -7.96 -9.59
C VAL A 29 -8.51 -7.80 -10.02
N ASN A 30 -8.13 -8.30 -11.20
CA ASN A 30 -6.80 -8.08 -11.76
C ASN A 30 -6.52 -6.59 -12.03
N GLY A 31 -7.50 -5.88 -12.62
CA GLY A 31 -7.43 -4.42 -12.80
C GLY A 31 -7.32 -3.66 -11.48
N LEU A 32 -8.01 -4.14 -10.44
CA LEU A 32 -7.98 -3.56 -9.11
C LEU A 32 -6.63 -3.77 -8.41
N ARG A 33 -6.04 -4.95 -8.53
CA ARG A 33 -4.67 -5.22 -8.06
C ARG A 33 -3.63 -4.35 -8.76
N ARG A 34 -3.78 -4.14 -10.06
CA ARG A 34 -2.97 -3.17 -10.81
C ARG A 34 -3.15 -1.76 -10.24
N GLN A 35 -4.39 -1.32 -10.01
CA GLN A 35 -4.64 0.00 -9.43
C GLN A 35 -4.06 0.13 -8.02
N LEU A 36 -4.15 -0.92 -7.20
CA LEU A 36 -3.51 -0.96 -5.87
C LEU A 36 -1.98 -0.77 -5.98
N ALA A 37 -1.32 -1.42 -6.94
CA ALA A 37 0.11 -1.23 -7.17
C ALA A 37 0.45 0.22 -7.57
N LEU A 38 -0.34 0.83 -8.46
CA LEU A 38 -0.16 2.24 -8.84
C LEU A 38 -0.40 3.20 -7.67
N THR A 39 -1.41 2.92 -6.84
CA THR A 39 -1.67 3.68 -5.62
C THR A 39 -0.49 3.54 -4.65
N MET A 40 0.06 2.34 -4.49
CA MET A 40 1.23 2.12 -3.62
C MET A 40 2.51 2.78 -4.15
N ASN A 41 2.74 2.83 -5.47
CA ASN A 41 3.84 3.62 -6.04
C ASN A 41 3.74 5.08 -5.59
N GLN A 42 2.59 5.69 -5.82
CA GLN A 42 2.39 7.09 -5.47
C GLN A 42 2.53 7.32 -3.97
N VAL A 43 1.90 6.48 -3.13
CA VAL A 43 1.99 6.56 -1.67
C VAL A 43 3.42 6.45 -1.20
N VAL A 44 4.14 5.37 -1.55
CA VAL A 44 5.48 5.13 -1.01
C VAL A 44 6.46 6.20 -1.47
N VAL A 45 6.48 6.54 -2.76
CA VAL A 45 7.38 7.58 -3.29
C VAL A 45 7.18 8.89 -2.53
N SER A 46 5.94 9.33 -2.38
CA SER A 46 5.63 10.57 -1.67
C SER A 46 5.94 10.49 -0.18
N THR A 47 5.56 9.41 0.52
CA THR A 47 5.80 9.30 1.96
C THR A 47 7.28 9.15 2.31
N GLU A 48 8.07 8.49 1.46
CA GLU A 48 9.51 8.31 1.69
C GLU A 48 10.25 9.65 1.55
N LEU A 49 9.81 10.53 0.65
CA LEU A 49 10.30 11.91 0.55
C LEU A 49 10.00 12.72 1.82
N VAL A 50 8.75 12.69 2.31
CA VAL A 50 8.38 13.42 3.55
C VAL A 50 9.10 12.88 4.79
N SER A 51 9.39 11.57 4.81
CA SER A 51 9.97 10.89 5.98
C SER A 51 11.44 11.22 6.25
N ASP A 52 12.08 12.05 5.42
CA ASP A 52 13.51 12.40 5.54
C ASP A 52 14.42 11.15 5.47
N ASN A 53 13.99 10.13 4.70
CA ASN A 53 14.78 8.93 4.44
C ASN A 53 15.73 9.10 3.25
N TYR A 54 15.29 9.85 2.24
CA TYR A 54 16.02 10.09 1.00
C TYR A 54 16.09 11.58 0.71
N TYR A 55 17.17 11.98 0.06
CA TYR A 55 17.32 13.28 -0.55
C TYR A 55 16.89 13.22 -2.02
N ASN A 56 15.96 14.10 -2.42
CA ASN A 56 15.52 14.26 -3.81
C ASN A 56 16.58 14.97 -4.65
N ASN A 57 17.40 14.20 -5.37
CA ASN A 57 18.59 14.69 -6.04
C ASN A 57 18.29 15.28 -7.44
N ARG A 58 17.33 14.69 -8.18
CA ARG A 58 16.94 15.15 -9.52
C ARG A 58 15.43 14.96 -9.72
N THR A 59 14.73 16.03 -10.08
CA THR A 59 13.28 16.16 -9.84
C THR A 59 12.43 15.65 -11.00
N LEU A 60 11.73 14.54 -10.78
CA LEU A 60 10.36 14.37 -11.28
C LEU A 60 9.30 14.65 -10.18
N SER A 61 9.71 14.73 -8.90
CA SER A 61 8.85 15.03 -7.74
C SER A 61 9.16 16.40 -7.14
N SER A 62 8.17 16.99 -6.47
CA SER A 62 8.25 18.32 -5.88
C SER A 62 9.25 18.37 -4.71
N LYS A 63 10.06 19.43 -4.69
CA LYS A 63 11.01 19.70 -3.59
C LYS A 63 10.31 20.15 -2.30
N VAL A 64 9.02 20.47 -2.36
CA VAL A 64 8.23 20.83 -1.17
C VAL A 64 7.93 19.63 -0.27
N PHE A 65 8.29 18.41 -0.70
CA PHE A 65 8.22 17.23 0.17
C PHE A 65 9.50 17.07 1.01
N ASP A 66 10.61 17.72 0.64
CA ASP A 66 11.87 17.72 1.42
C ASP A 66 11.84 18.72 2.59
N ILE A 67 10.90 19.67 2.57
CA ILE A 67 10.68 20.70 3.60
C ILE A 67 9.22 20.56 4.02
N PRO A 68 8.82 20.61 5.30
CA PRO A 68 7.42 20.35 5.71
C PRO A 68 6.45 21.51 5.38
N GLN A 69 6.45 21.97 4.14
CA GLN A 69 5.55 22.98 3.56
C GLN A 69 4.72 22.31 2.47
N ILE A 70 3.80 21.44 2.88
CA ILE A 70 2.96 20.66 1.97
C ILE A 70 1.59 21.32 1.91
N ASP A 71 1.22 21.81 0.73
CA ASP A 71 -0.09 22.40 0.46
C ASP A 71 -1.01 21.40 -0.25
N TYR A 72 -2.31 21.53 -0.01
CA TYR A 72 -3.31 20.61 -0.56
C TYR A 72 -3.40 20.63 -2.10
N PHE A 73 -2.88 21.67 -2.75
CA PHE A 73 -2.86 21.85 -4.20
C PHE A 73 -1.52 21.50 -4.85
N ASP A 74 -0.55 21.01 -4.08
CA ASP A 74 0.72 20.52 -4.63
C ASP A 74 0.46 19.36 -5.60
N LEU A 75 1.24 19.29 -6.67
CA LEU A 75 1.05 18.30 -7.73
C LEU A 75 1.10 16.86 -7.18
N ASP A 76 2.07 16.55 -6.32
CA ASP A 76 2.23 15.23 -5.73
C ASP A 76 1.09 14.88 -4.75
N VAL A 77 0.58 15.89 -4.01
CA VAL A 77 -0.59 15.75 -3.15
C VAL A 77 -1.84 15.46 -3.99
N ASN A 78 -2.06 16.20 -5.07
CA ASN A 78 -3.15 15.94 -6.01
C ASN A 78 -3.06 14.55 -6.63
N ASN A 79 -1.85 14.12 -7.02
CA ASN A 79 -1.63 12.78 -7.58
C ASN A 79 -1.96 11.68 -6.56
N LEU A 80 -1.53 11.82 -5.31
CA LEU A 80 -1.89 10.91 -4.22
C LEU A 80 -3.41 10.82 -4.05
N GLN A 81 -4.10 11.97 -3.96
CA GLN A 81 -5.55 12.02 -3.82
C GLN A 81 -6.24 11.27 -4.97
N VAL A 82 -5.81 11.52 -6.21
CA VAL A 82 -6.36 10.87 -7.40
C VAL A 82 -6.16 9.36 -7.37
N GLN A 83 -4.97 8.86 -6.99
CA GLN A 83 -4.72 7.41 -6.96
C GLN A 83 -5.50 6.70 -5.85
N VAL A 84 -5.64 7.34 -4.68
CA VAL A 84 -6.47 6.80 -3.59
C VAL A 84 -7.95 6.80 -3.97
N GLN A 85 -8.43 7.88 -4.59
CA GLN A 85 -9.81 7.99 -5.06
C GLN A 85 -10.12 6.96 -6.17
N ARG A 86 -9.20 6.75 -7.12
CA ARG A 86 -9.35 5.74 -8.18
C ARG A 86 -9.48 4.34 -7.62
N LEU A 87 -8.62 3.97 -6.66
CA LEU A 87 -8.70 2.67 -6.00
C LEU A 87 -10.06 2.48 -5.31
N ARG A 88 -10.54 3.53 -4.64
CA ARG A 88 -11.84 3.51 -3.97
C ARG A 88 -12.99 3.37 -4.95
N GLU A 89 -13.08 4.24 -5.96
CA GLU A 89 -14.16 4.23 -6.94
C GLU A 89 -14.21 2.90 -7.70
N MET A 90 -13.05 2.38 -8.12
CA MET A 90 -12.98 1.06 -8.76
C MET A 90 -13.48 -0.05 -7.82
N SER A 91 -13.20 0.05 -6.53
CA SER A 91 -13.70 -0.92 -5.56
C SER A 91 -15.20 -0.77 -5.32
N GLU A 92 -15.71 0.46 -5.19
CA GLU A 92 -17.15 0.73 -5.03
C GLU A 92 -17.96 0.23 -6.22
N TYR A 93 -17.51 0.54 -7.43
CA TYR A 93 -18.12 0.05 -8.67
C TYR A 93 -18.00 -1.48 -8.80
N GLY A 94 -16.88 -2.06 -8.36
CA GLY A 94 -16.70 -3.51 -8.27
C GLY A 94 -17.78 -4.17 -7.40
N LEU A 95 -18.04 -3.61 -6.21
CA LEU A 95 -19.06 -4.11 -5.27
C LEU A 95 -20.49 -3.88 -5.75
N SER A 96 -20.77 -2.72 -6.33
CA SER A 96 -22.14 -2.31 -6.66
C SER A 96 -22.62 -2.89 -7.98
N THR A 97 -21.72 -3.08 -8.95
CA THR A 97 -22.03 -3.43 -10.34
C THR A 97 -21.35 -4.73 -10.76
N VAL A 98 -20.01 -4.80 -10.78
CA VAL A 98 -19.29 -5.91 -11.43
C VAL A 98 -19.55 -7.26 -10.78
N LEU A 99 -19.39 -7.35 -9.46
CA LEU A 99 -19.59 -8.61 -8.73
C LEU A 99 -21.03 -9.11 -8.78
N LYS A 100 -22.01 -8.20 -8.92
CA LYS A 100 -23.42 -8.57 -9.04
C LYS A 100 -23.78 -9.03 -10.45
N GLY A 101 -23.11 -8.47 -11.46
CA GLY A 101 -23.31 -8.82 -12.87
C GLY A 101 -22.68 -10.15 -13.26
N ASP A 102 -21.65 -10.59 -12.54
CA ASP A 102 -20.94 -11.84 -12.83
C ASP A 102 -21.43 -13.00 -11.94
N PRO A 103 -22.21 -13.98 -12.46
CA PRO A 103 -22.68 -15.12 -11.69
C PRO A 103 -21.56 -16.07 -11.27
N THR A 104 -20.36 -15.94 -11.86
CA THR A 104 -19.17 -16.74 -11.51
C THR A 104 -18.30 -16.08 -10.45
N ALA A 105 -18.67 -14.88 -9.97
CA ALA A 105 -17.93 -14.16 -8.94
C ALA A 105 -17.78 -15.00 -7.67
N THR A 106 -16.56 -15.08 -7.16
CA THR A 106 -16.24 -15.88 -5.98
C THR A 106 -16.19 -15.03 -4.71
N ALA A 107 -16.20 -15.71 -3.55
CA ALA A 107 -15.94 -15.05 -2.27
C ALA A 107 -14.56 -14.38 -2.25
N ALA A 108 -13.55 -14.99 -2.89
CA ALA A 108 -12.21 -14.43 -2.98
C ALA A 108 -12.15 -13.14 -3.81
N ASP A 109 -12.94 -13.07 -4.90
CA ASP A 109 -13.06 -11.84 -5.69
C ASP A 109 -13.66 -10.73 -4.84
N SER A 110 -14.77 -11.04 -4.14
CA SER A 110 -15.42 -10.11 -3.22
C SER A 110 -14.49 -9.65 -2.10
N THR A 111 -13.73 -10.56 -1.51
CA THR A 111 -12.71 -10.25 -0.48
C THR A 111 -11.69 -9.23 -0.98
N GLU A 112 -11.14 -9.39 -2.19
CA GLU A 112 -10.13 -8.48 -2.73
C GLU A 112 -10.71 -7.09 -3.03
N VAL A 113 -11.96 -7.02 -3.49
CA VAL A 113 -12.65 -5.74 -3.71
C VAL A 113 -12.93 -5.03 -2.39
N TYR A 114 -13.43 -5.74 -1.37
CA TYR A 114 -13.61 -5.16 -0.03
C TYR A 114 -12.30 -4.69 0.59
N PHE A 115 -11.24 -5.50 0.48
CA PHE A 115 -9.91 -5.14 0.97
C PHE A 115 -9.40 -3.86 0.29
N SER A 116 -9.50 -3.77 -1.03
CA SER A 116 -9.00 -2.61 -1.79
C SER A 116 -9.75 -1.33 -1.41
N ASN A 117 -11.07 -1.43 -1.20
CA ASN A 117 -11.88 -0.33 -0.70
C ASN A 117 -11.46 0.09 0.72
N ALA A 118 -11.32 -0.90 1.62
CA ALA A 118 -10.91 -0.67 2.99
C ALA A 118 -9.54 0.02 3.06
N PHE A 119 -8.59 -0.45 2.25
CA PHE A 119 -7.24 0.08 2.22
C PHE A 119 -7.19 1.50 1.65
N ALA A 120 -8.02 1.83 0.64
CA ALA A 120 -8.14 3.20 0.16
C ALA A 120 -8.65 4.15 1.28
N HIS A 121 -9.63 3.71 2.07
CA HIS A 121 -10.09 4.46 3.24
C HIS A 121 -9.03 4.56 4.34
N LEU A 122 -8.28 3.49 4.60
CA LEU A 122 -7.18 3.49 5.57
C LEU A 122 -6.13 4.55 5.20
N LEU A 123 -5.64 4.53 3.96
CA LEU A 123 -4.70 5.54 3.44
C LEU A 123 -5.27 6.96 3.56
N SER A 124 -6.58 7.11 3.35
CA SER A 124 -7.24 8.42 3.46
C SER A 124 -7.26 8.95 4.89
N GLY A 125 -7.44 8.06 5.87
CA GLY A 125 -7.39 8.43 7.29
C GLY A 125 -5.97 8.61 7.82
N GLU A 126 -4.97 7.96 7.21
CA GLU A 126 -3.57 8.05 7.64
C GLU A 126 -2.84 9.27 7.07
N LEU A 127 -3.14 9.66 5.83
CA LEU A 127 -2.32 10.61 5.07
C LEU A 127 -2.97 11.99 4.88
N PHE A 128 -4.28 12.12 5.14
CA PHE A 128 -5.03 13.33 4.79
C PHE A 128 -5.86 13.81 5.97
N VAL A 129 -6.09 15.13 6.02
CA VAL A 129 -7.02 15.77 6.98
C VAL A 129 -8.49 15.61 6.58
N GLY A 130 -8.76 15.15 5.36
CA GLY A 130 -10.09 14.78 4.88
C GLY A 130 -10.11 14.56 3.37
N LEU A 131 -10.86 13.57 2.92
CA LEU A 131 -11.11 13.28 1.50
C LEU A 131 -12.59 12.94 1.28
N PRO A 132 -13.12 13.11 0.05
CA PRO A 132 -14.47 12.65 -0.29
C PRO A 132 -14.66 11.17 0.07
N GLY A 133 -15.78 10.83 0.71
CA GLY A 133 -16.13 9.46 1.12
C GLY A 133 -16.40 8.52 -0.04
N SER A 134 -16.97 9.05 -1.11
CA SER A 134 -17.35 8.38 -2.35
C SER A 134 -17.20 9.37 -3.51
N ASN A 135 -17.37 8.93 -4.75
CA ASN A 135 -17.40 9.83 -5.89
C ASN A 135 -18.51 10.89 -5.75
N LEU A 136 -18.12 12.16 -5.89
CA LEU A 136 -18.96 13.34 -5.64
C LEU A 136 -19.67 13.36 -4.26
N GLY A 137 -19.18 12.55 -3.31
CA GLY A 137 -19.73 12.44 -1.97
C GLY A 137 -19.20 13.52 -1.01
N PRO A 138 -19.73 13.55 0.22
CA PRO A 138 -19.23 14.47 1.25
C PRO A 138 -17.78 14.14 1.61
N VAL A 139 -17.02 15.18 1.97
CA VAL A 139 -15.69 15.01 2.57
C VAL A 139 -15.85 14.37 3.95
N LEU A 140 -15.11 13.29 4.19
CA LEU A 140 -15.06 12.60 5.47
C LEU A 140 -13.80 13.02 6.23
N THR A 141 -13.90 13.01 7.56
CA THR A 141 -12.76 13.20 8.46
C THR A 141 -11.86 11.96 8.49
N PRO A 142 -10.63 12.08 9.01
CA PRO A 142 -9.73 10.93 9.15
C PRO A 142 -10.36 9.80 9.98
N THR A 143 -10.99 10.15 11.09
CA THR A 143 -11.74 9.23 11.96
C THR A 143 -12.83 8.48 11.18
N GLN A 144 -13.65 9.18 10.39
CA GLN A 144 -14.71 8.56 9.60
C GLN A 144 -14.17 7.61 8.52
N HIS A 145 -13.02 7.94 7.93
CA HIS A 145 -12.34 7.04 7.01
C HIS A 145 -11.81 5.78 7.71
N LEU A 146 -11.18 5.90 8.87
CA LEU A 146 -10.68 4.76 9.64
C LEU A 146 -11.81 3.84 10.10
N GLU A 147 -12.93 4.40 10.58
CA GLU A 147 -14.14 3.64 10.94
C GLU A 147 -14.71 2.91 9.71
N ARG A 148 -14.74 3.56 8.55
CA ARG A 148 -15.18 2.95 7.30
C ARG A 148 -14.25 1.82 6.86
N ALA A 149 -12.94 1.99 7.01
CA ALA A 149 -11.95 0.96 6.72
C ALA A 149 -12.18 -0.28 7.59
N ILE A 150 -12.42 -0.10 8.90
CA ILE A 150 -12.72 -1.20 9.82
C ILE A 150 -13.96 -1.99 9.37
N LEU A 151 -15.06 -1.30 9.04
CA LEU A 151 -16.29 -1.93 8.57
C LEU A 151 -16.09 -2.74 7.28
N LEU A 152 -15.26 -2.24 6.37
CA LEU A 152 -14.95 -2.93 5.11
C LEU A 152 -13.99 -4.11 5.32
N LEU A 153 -13.02 -3.99 6.23
CA LEU A 153 -12.16 -5.11 6.64
C LEU A 153 -12.97 -6.23 7.30
N ASP A 154 -14.01 -5.90 8.08
CA ASP A 154 -14.90 -6.90 8.66
C ASP A 154 -15.66 -7.69 7.58
N LYS A 155 -16.10 -7.01 6.51
CA LYS A 155 -16.70 -7.69 5.35
C LYS A 155 -15.69 -8.57 4.63
N ALA A 156 -14.47 -8.08 4.41
CA ALA A 156 -13.40 -8.87 3.79
C ALA A 156 -13.04 -10.12 4.64
N LEU A 157 -12.98 -9.97 5.96
CA LEU A 157 -12.73 -11.05 6.93
C LEU A 157 -13.85 -12.08 6.95
N ALA A 158 -15.11 -11.67 6.83
CA ALA A 158 -16.24 -12.59 6.79
C ALA A 158 -16.22 -13.50 5.55
N LEU A 159 -15.67 -13.00 4.44
CA LEU A 159 -15.63 -13.71 3.16
C LEU A 159 -14.33 -14.49 2.92
N SER A 160 -13.22 -14.05 3.52
CA SER A 160 -11.91 -14.64 3.27
C SER A 160 -11.73 -15.99 3.95
N THR A 161 -11.33 -17.00 3.18
CA THR A 161 -10.89 -18.32 3.65
C THR A 161 -9.35 -18.44 3.72
N ASN A 162 -8.61 -17.48 3.15
CA ASN A 162 -7.15 -17.49 3.14
C ASN A 162 -6.61 -16.98 4.48
N GLU A 163 -5.86 -17.82 5.23
CA GLU A 163 -5.36 -17.46 6.55
C GLU A 163 -4.43 -16.23 6.53
N ASN A 164 -3.55 -16.11 5.54
CA ASN A 164 -2.64 -14.96 5.43
C ASN A 164 -3.41 -13.65 5.22
N ASP A 165 -4.44 -13.66 4.38
CA ASP A 165 -5.30 -12.49 4.16
C ASP A 165 -6.09 -12.14 5.41
N ARG A 166 -6.65 -13.14 6.10
CA ARG A 166 -7.36 -12.93 7.36
C ARG A 166 -6.45 -12.30 8.43
N ASN A 167 -5.22 -12.78 8.55
CA ASN A 167 -4.24 -12.22 9.47
C ASN A 167 -3.86 -10.79 9.07
N ALA A 168 -3.65 -10.53 7.77
CA ALA A 168 -3.34 -9.19 7.27
C ALA A 168 -4.48 -8.19 7.53
N PHE A 169 -5.73 -8.58 7.28
CA PHE A 169 -6.89 -7.71 7.54
C PHE A 169 -7.07 -7.46 9.03
N THR A 170 -6.80 -8.47 9.87
CA THR A 170 -6.81 -8.32 11.33
C THR A 170 -5.75 -7.33 11.80
N LEU A 171 -4.54 -7.38 11.23
CA LEU A 171 -3.48 -6.43 11.52
C LEU A 171 -3.83 -5.00 11.06
N LEU A 172 -4.40 -4.84 9.87
CA LEU A 172 -4.85 -3.54 9.38
C LEU A 172 -5.98 -2.95 10.23
N LYS A 173 -6.84 -3.79 10.83
CA LYS A 173 -7.78 -3.32 11.86
C LYS A 173 -7.05 -2.81 13.09
N ALA A 174 -6.04 -3.52 13.57
CA ALA A 174 -5.22 -3.05 14.70
C ALA A 174 -4.60 -1.68 14.39
N ARG A 175 -4.08 -1.48 13.17
CA ARG A 175 -3.56 -0.19 12.70
C ARG A 175 -4.61 0.91 12.71
N ALA A 176 -5.81 0.63 12.18
CA ALA A 176 -6.89 1.61 12.17
C ALA A 176 -7.31 2.02 13.60
N TYR A 177 -7.44 1.05 14.52
CA TYR A 177 -7.75 1.35 15.92
C TYR A 177 -6.63 2.08 16.64
N TYR A 178 -5.38 1.77 16.32
CA TYR A 178 -4.21 2.49 16.83
C TYR A 178 -4.28 3.97 16.42
N GLN A 179 -4.56 4.26 15.15
CA GLN A 179 -4.73 5.64 14.66
C GLN A 179 -5.96 6.36 15.24
N LEU A 180 -7.00 5.62 15.61
CA LEU A 180 -8.17 6.14 16.33
C LEU A 180 -7.90 6.43 17.81
N GLY A 181 -6.74 6.03 18.34
CA GLY A 181 -6.43 6.13 19.77
C GLY A 181 -7.15 5.09 20.65
N ASP A 182 -7.78 4.08 20.05
CA ASP A 182 -8.46 3.00 20.77
C ASP A 182 -7.47 1.89 21.13
N ALA A 183 -6.75 2.10 22.23
CA ALA A 183 -5.73 1.18 22.72
C ALA A 183 -6.27 -0.24 23.00
N VAL A 184 -7.53 -0.36 23.42
CA VAL A 184 -8.16 -1.65 23.77
C VAL A 184 -8.31 -2.50 22.51
N ASN A 185 -8.93 -1.94 21.47
CA ASN A 185 -9.11 -2.68 20.22
C ASN A 185 -7.80 -2.83 19.46
N ALA A 186 -6.91 -1.83 19.46
CA ALA A 186 -5.59 -1.93 18.85
C ALA A 186 -4.80 -3.11 19.43
N SER A 187 -4.71 -3.22 20.76
CA SER A 187 -4.02 -4.31 21.44
C SER A 187 -4.68 -5.67 21.16
N LYS A 188 -6.02 -5.72 21.20
CA LYS A 188 -6.78 -6.96 20.92
C LYS A 188 -6.44 -7.54 19.55
N TYR A 189 -6.51 -6.72 18.50
CA TYR A 189 -6.29 -7.20 17.14
C TYR A 189 -4.80 -7.42 16.83
N ALA A 190 -3.90 -6.60 17.39
CA ALA A 190 -2.46 -6.81 17.26
C ALA A 190 -2.04 -8.15 17.90
N THR A 191 -2.42 -8.37 19.15
CA THR A 191 -2.08 -9.61 19.89
C THR A 191 -2.62 -10.86 19.19
N ALA A 192 -3.77 -10.77 18.51
CA ALA A 192 -4.33 -11.89 17.76
C ALA A 192 -3.44 -12.38 16.60
N VAL A 193 -2.55 -11.54 16.08
CA VAL A 193 -1.68 -11.85 14.93
C VAL A 193 -0.19 -11.79 15.25
N MET A 194 0.22 -11.39 16.46
CA MET A 194 1.63 -11.29 16.85
C MET A 194 2.41 -12.59 16.62
N SER A 195 1.81 -13.75 16.91
CA SER A 195 2.47 -15.05 16.71
C SER A 195 2.68 -15.44 15.23
N LYS A 196 2.09 -14.69 14.29
CA LYS A 196 2.18 -14.92 12.85
C LYS A 196 3.42 -14.22 12.28
N THR A 197 4.60 -14.66 12.70
CA THR A 197 5.90 -13.99 12.43
C THR A 197 6.26 -13.89 10.94
N THR A 198 5.68 -14.73 10.09
CA THR A 198 5.86 -14.69 8.63
C THR A 198 4.82 -13.84 7.90
N LEU A 199 3.85 -13.26 8.62
CA LEU A 199 2.78 -12.45 8.04
C LEU A 199 3.37 -11.33 7.17
N LEU A 200 2.91 -11.33 5.92
CA LEU A 200 3.34 -10.38 4.91
C LEU A 200 2.23 -10.25 3.85
N ARG A 201 1.75 -9.03 3.65
CA ARG A 201 0.88 -8.68 2.51
C ARG A 201 1.53 -7.54 1.74
N GLN A 202 1.61 -7.68 0.43
CA GLN A 202 2.35 -6.77 -0.43
C GLN A 202 1.58 -6.47 -1.72
N ALA A 203 1.77 -5.26 -2.23
CA ALA A 203 1.42 -4.91 -3.60
C ALA A 203 2.49 -5.46 -4.54
N LYS A 204 2.06 -6.20 -5.55
CA LYS A 204 2.93 -6.79 -6.58
C LYS A 204 2.92 -5.91 -7.82
N PHE A 205 4.05 -5.91 -8.52
CA PHE A 205 4.28 -5.11 -9.71
C PHE A 205 4.53 -6.02 -10.91
N ASP A 206 4.26 -5.49 -12.10
CA ASP A 206 4.40 -6.20 -13.37
C ASP A 206 5.04 -5.25 -14.38
N GLY A 207 6.37 -5.23 -14.39
CA GLY A 207 7.14 -4.34 -15.25
C GLY A 207 6.99 -4.67 -16.74
N LEU A 208 6.64 -5.92 -17.10
CA LEU A 208 6.39 -6.31 -18.48
C LEU A 208 5.09 -5.70 -19.02
N ASN A 209 4.09 -5.58 -18.16
CA ASN A 209 2.78 -5.00 -18.50
C ASN A 209 2.65 -3.53 -18.07
N ASN A 210 3.77 -2.80 -18.00
CA ASN A 210 3.83 -1.37 -17.71
C ASN A 210 3.23 -0.98 -16.34
N VAL A 211 3.51 -1.79 -15.32
CA VAL A 211 3.25 -1.50 -13.90
C VAL A 211 4.56 -1.67 -13.13
N PRO A 212 5.59 -0.83 -13.39
CA PRO A 212 6.87 -0.91 -12.69
C PRO A 212 6.75 -0.43 -11.24
N ASN A 213 7.67 -0.85 -10.38
CA ASN A 213 7.90 -0.25 -9.07
C ASN A 213 8.79 0.99 -9.25
N ASP A 214 8.23 2.17 -8.96
CA ASP A 214 8.91 3.43 -9.18
C ASP A 214 10.08 3.61 -8.20
N MET A 215 9.95 3.16 -6.94
CA MET A 215 11.04 3.18 -5.97
C MET A 215 12.23 2.31 -6.38
N GLN A 216 11.98 1.14 -6.98
CA GLN A 216 13.05 0.32 -7.55
C GLN A 216 13.78 1.04 -8.68
N THR A 217 13.04 1.80 -9.48
CA THR A 217 13.62 2.60 -10.55
C THR A 217 14.47 3.73 -9.98
N TYR A 218 13.95 4.49 -9.04
CA TYR A 218 14.61 5.66 -8.46
C TYR A 218 15.85 5.32 -7.61
N LEU A 219 15.84 4.17 -6.92
CA LEU A 219 16.93 3.78 -6.01
C LEU A 219 17.99 2.86 -6.62
N TYR A 220 17.64 2.07 -7.65
CA TYR A 220 18.54 1.02 -8.13
C TYR A 220 18.70 0.97 -9.66
N SER A 221 17.65 1.27 -10.42
CA SER A 221 17.69 1.11 -11.88
C SER A 221 18.13 2.37 -12.62
N SER A 222 17.88 3.56 -12.06
CA SER A 222 18.24 4.83 -12.67
C SER A 222 19.73 5.13 -12.53
N THR A 223 20.38 5.47 -13.64
CA THR A 223 21.77 5.96 -13.66
C THR A 223 21.91 7.39 -13.12
N ASN A 224 20.80 8.09 -12.93
CA ASN A 224 20.80 9.50 -12.52
C ASN A 224 20.74 9.67 -10.99
N ASN A 225 20.63 8.57 -10.22
CA ASN A 225 20.51 8.61 -8.77
C ASN A 225 19.41 9.58 -8.31
N GLU A 226 18.16 9.29 -8.71
CA GLU A 226 17.01 10.19 -8.50
C GLU A 226 16.80 10.46 -7.00
N PHE A 227 16.83 9.39 -6.19
CA PHE A 227 16.77 9.45 -4.72
C PHE A 227 18.07 8.95 -4.12
N ALA A 228 18.77 9.83 -3.41
CA ALA A 228 19.99 9.49 -2.71
C ALA A 228 19.66 9.18 -1.24
N PRO A 229 20.01 7.99 -0.72
CA PRO A 229 19.78 7.72 0.70
C PRO A 229 20.67 8.59 1.56
N LEU A 230 20.13 9.09 2.66
CA LEU A 230 20.92 9.89 3.59
C LEU A 230 22.01 9.02 4.23
N PRO A 231 23.20 9.58 4.54
CA PRO A 231 24.32 8.80 5.08
C PRO A 231 23.98 7.97 6.33
N ARG A 232 23.05 8.46 7.15
CA ARG A 232 22.59 7.79 8.38
C ARG A 232 21.68 6.57 8.12
N LEU A 233 21.16 6.41 6.90
CA LEU A 233 20.24 5.33 6.50
C LEU A 233 20.75 4.49 5.33
N ASP A 234 21.88 4.85 4.72
CA ASP A 234 22.41 4.12 3.55
C ASP A 234 22.59 2.62 3.82
N PHE A 235 22.84 2.20 5.08
CA PHE A 235 22.95 0.78 5.44
C PHE A 235 21.66 -0.03 5.20
N LEU A 236 20.51 0.61 5.06
CA LEU A 236 19.23 -0.01 4.74
C LEU A 236 18.98 -0.13 3.22
N ASP A 237 19.89 0.41 2.39
CA ASP A 237 19.68 0.52 0.94
C ASP A 237 20.61 -0.34 0.09
N PRO A 238 20.11 -0.80 -1.09
CA PRO A 238 18.77 -0.60 -1.65
C PRO A 238 17.72 -1.57 -1.10
N LYS A 239 16.58 -1.04 -0.61
CA LYS A 239 15.41 -1.85 -0.24
C LYS A 239 14.73 -2.52 -1.44
N TYR A 240 14.79 -1.86 -2.60
CA TYR A 240 14.23 -2.33 -3.86
C TYR A 240 15.34 -2.50 -4.89
N TYR A 241 15.70 -3.74 -5.22
CA TYR A 241 16.82 -4.10 -6.11
C TYR A 241 16.36 -5.06 -7.20
N HIS A 242 17.16 -5.29 -8.24
CA HIS A 242 16.94 -6.41 -9.16
C HIS A 242 18.24 -7.16 -9.45
N THR A 243 18.19 -8.48 -9.51
CA THR A 243 19.35 -9.31 -9.88
C THR A 243 19.36 -9.63 -11.38
N GLY A 244 18.19 -9.67 -12.02
CA GLY A 244 18.00 -9.88 -13.45
C GLY A 244 17.64 -8.60 -14.22
N LEU A 245 16.80 -8.74 -15.25
CA LEU A 245 16.21 -7.59 -15.96
C LEU A 245 15.21 -6.88 -15.05
N ALA A 246 15.30 -5.55 -14.95
CA ALA A 246 14.42 -4.76 -14.10
C ALA A 246 12.94 -5.05 -14.37
N ALA A 247 12.53 -5.13 -15.65
CA ALA A 247 11.12 -5.37 -16.02
C ALA A 247 10.56 -6.71 -15.50
N THR A 248 11.39 -7.74 -15.36
CA THR A 248 10.98 -9.08 -14.92
C THR A 248 11.20 -9.35 -13.44
N ASP A 249 12.02 -8.52 -12.77
CA ASP A 249 12.35 -8.64 -11.35
C ASP A 249 11.95 -7.35 -10.62
N GLN A 250 10.63 -7.21 -10.40
CA GLN A 250 10.04 -6.08 -9.69
C GLN A 250 9.77 -6.47 -8.24
N LYS A 251 10.46 -5.82 -7.29
CA LYS A 251 10.27 -6.10 -5.87
C LYS A 251 8.92 -5.54 -5.41
N PRO A 252 8.14 -6.33 -4.65
CA PRO A 252 6.84 -5.90 -4.16
C PRO A 252 6.99 -4.87 -3.04
N VAL A 253 5.96 -4.05 -2.86
CA VAL A 253 5.88 -3.06 -1.79
C VAL A 253 5.03 -3.62 -0.66
N THR A 254 5.54 -3.58 0.56
CA THR A 254 4.83 -4.11 1.73
C THR A 254 3.68 -3.20 2.15
N ILE A 255 2.48 -3.78 2.30
CA ILE A 255 1.28 -3.11 2.82
C ILE A 255 1.21 -3.26 4.35
N THR A 256 1.40 -4.49 4.83
CA THR A 256 1.49 -4.80 6.27
C THR A 256 2.35 -6.04 6.49
N LYS A 257 2.99 -6.12 7.65
CA LYS A 257 3.91 -7.18 8.05
C LYS A 257 3.87 -7.41 9.56
N ALA A 258 4.19 -8.64 9.98
CA ALA A 258 4.11 -9.10 11.37
C ALA A 258 4.69 -8.14 12.42
N GLU A 259 5.80 -7.47 12.10
CA GLU A 259 6.52 -6.53 12.95
C GLU A 259 5.62 -5.40 13.48
N GLU A 260 4.64 -4.98 12.68
CA GLU A 260 3.69 -3.92 13.05
C GLU A 260 2.84 -4.29 14.25
N ALA A 261 2.47 -5.57 14.41
CA ALA A 261 1.68 -6.04 15.55
C ALA A 261 2.44 -5.85 16.87
N TYR A 262 3.75 -6.11 16.85
CA TYR A 262 4.62 -5.90 18.02
C TYR A 262 4.78 -4.41 18.34
N LEU A 263 4.92 -3.56 17.32
CA LEU A 263 5.06 -2.12 17.50
C LEU A 263 3.79 -1.51 18.11
N ILE A 264 2.62 -1.84 17.57
CA ILE A 264 1.32 -1.40 18.13
C ILE A 264 1.18 -1.85 19.58
N GLN A 265 1.48 -3.11 19.88
CA GLN A 265 1.36 -3.64 21.23
C GLN A 265 2.35 -2.98 22.21
N ALA A 266 3.60 -2.76 21.79
CA ALA A 266 4.61 -2.11 22.61
C ALA A 266 4.24 -0.68 22.96
N GLU A 267 3.61 0.05 22.03
CA GLU A 267 3.15 1.41 22.26
C GLU A 267 1.92 1.47 23.18
N VAL A 268 0.96 0.56 23.00
CA VAL A 268 -0.18 0.43 23.94
C VAL A 268 0.31 0.12 25.36
N GLN A 269 1.30 -0.75 25.50
CA GLN A 269 1.91 -1.05 26.81
C GLN A 269 2.61 0.18 27.39
N LEU A 270 3.32 0.94 26.56
CA LEU A 270 4.01 2.15 26.99
C LEU A 270 3.02 3.23 27.45
N SER A 271 1.94 3.46 26.70
CA SER A 271 0.90 4.42 27.07
C SER A 271 0.16 4.04 28.35
N ALA A 272 0.13 2.74 28.69
CA ALA A 272 -0.41 2.22 29.95
C ALA A 272 0.61 2.20 31.12
N GLY A 273 1.82 2.73 30.94
CA GLY A 273 2.87 2.74 31.96
C GLY A 273 3.56 1.39 32.19
N GLN A 274 3.37 0.42 31.31
CA GLN A 274 3.89 -0.95 31.42
C GLN A 274 5.26 -1.08 30.72
N LEU A 275 6.25 -0.32 31.20
CA LEU A 275 7.57 -0.23 30.57
C LEU A 275 8.28 -1.59 30.43
N ASP A 276 8.21 -2.44 31.45
CA ASP A 276 8.87 -3.75 31.41
C ASP A 276 8.22 -4.69 30.40
N ALA A 277 6.88 -4.67 30.28
CA ALA A 277 6.15 -5.43 29.28
C ALA A 277 6.49 -4.94 27.86
N SER A 278 6.51 -3.62 27.65
CA SER A 278 6.91 -3.01 26.38
C SER A 278 8.33 -3.42 25.96
N ARG A 279 9.29 -3.43 26.91
CA ARG A 279 10.66 -3.90 26.65
C ARG A 279 10.71 -5.36 26.22
N VAL A 280 9.90 -6.23 26.83
CA VAL A 280 9.80 -7.64 26.44
C VAL A 280 9.24 -7.77 25.02
N THR A 281 8.16 -7.07 24.70
CA THR A 281 7.56 -7.05 23.36
C THR A 281 8.58 -6.59 22.31
N MET A 282 9.33 -5.53 22.58
CA MET A 282 10.37 -5.02 21.66
C MET A 282 11.53 -6.00 21.47
N LYS A 283 11.89 -6.79 22.49
CA LYS A 283 12.88 -7.86 22.33
C LYS A 283 12.36 -8.98 21.43
N GLN A 284 11.11 -9.39 21.60
CA GLN A 284 10.47 -10.40 20.75
C GLN A 284 10.37 -9.94 19.29
N LEU A 285 10.16 -8.64 19.06
CA LEU A 285 10.21 -8.07 17.71
C LEU A 285 11.58 -8.31 17.03
N LEU A 286 12.68 -8.21 17.77
CA LEU A 286 14.02 -8.47 17.22
C LEU A 286 14.16 -9.92 16.73
N ASP A 287 13.53 -10.87 17.42
CA ASP A 287 13.51 -12.27 16.99
C ASP A 287 12.78 -12.42 15.65
N VAL A 288 11.64 -11.75 15.48
CA VAL A 288 10.88 -11.73 14.20
C VAL A 288 11.72 -11.13 13.08
N VAL A 289 12.35 -9.99 13.32
CA VAL A 289 13.23 -9.33 12.34
C VAL A 289 14.42 -10.21 11.99
N SER A 290 15.00 -10.92 12.96
CA SER A 290 16.14 -11.81 12.73
C SER A 290 15.81 -13.03 11.88
N ALA A 291 14.54 -13.44 11.84
CA ALA A 291 14.05 -14.57 11.06
C ALA A 291 13.71 -14.20 9.60
N ARG A 292 13.74 -12.92 9.22
CA ARG A 292 13.51 -12.50 7.83
C ARG A 292 14.67 -12.96 6.94
N GLY A 293 14.32 -13.39 5.73
CA GLY A 293 15.30 -13.80 4.72
C GLY A 293 16.25 -12.65 4.38
N SER A 294 17.49 -12.99 4.06
CA SER A 294 18.48 -11.99 3.63
C SER A 294 18.99 -12.31 2.24
N VAL A 295 19.35 -11.27 1.49
CA VAL A 295 19.90 -11.40 0.14
C VAL A 295 21.16 -10.56 0.05
N SER A 296 22.20 -11.16 -0.52
CA SER A 296 23.44 -10.45 -0.88
C SER A 296 23.30 -9.87 -2.28
N ILE A 297 23.64 -8.60 -2.42
CA ILE A 297 23.60 -7.88 -3.70
C ILE A 297 24.96 -7.30 -4.04
N ASP A 298 25.23 -7.15 -5.34
CA ASP A 298 26.38 -6.41 -5.83
C ASP A 298 26.04 -4.92 -5.93
N ASP A 299 26.69 -4.11 -5.09
CA ASP A 299 26.43 -2.68 -4.96
C ASP A 299 27.10 -1.84 -6.08
N LYS A 300 27.89 -2.48 -6.97
CA LYS A 300 28.53 -1.80 -8.12
C LYS A 300 27.54 -1.11 -9.05
N ARG A 301 26.28 -1.58 -9.09
CA ARG A 301 25.22 -0.98 -9.91
C ARG A 301 24.64 0.30 -9.30
N LYS A 302 24.82 0.54 -8.00
CA LYS A 302 24.24 1.68 -7.28
C LYS A 302 25.11 2.94 -7.40
N ARG A 303 26.45 2.78 -7.48
CA ARG A 303 27.42 3.88 -7.61
C ARG A 303 28.65 3.36 -8.36
N GLY A 304 29.18 4.10 -9.32
CA GLY A 304 30.43 3.77 -10.02
C GLY A 304 31.69 3.84 -9.14
N MET A 305 31.68 3.29 -7.92
CA MET A 305 32.81 3.22 -6.98
C MET A 305 32.82 1.90 -6.20
N GLU A 306 34.00 1.62 -5.61
CA GLU A 306 34.56 0.32 -5.22
C GLU A 306 33.80 -0.61 -4.26
N VAL A 307 34.26 -1.87 -4.32
CA VAL A 307 33.68 -3.14 -3.88
C VAL A 307 33.48 -3.28 -2.37
N THR A 308 32.23 -3.51 -1.94
CA THR A 308 31.87 -4.37 -0.80
C THR A 308 30.49 -4.96 -1.07
N GLY A 309 30.35 -6.29 -1.12
CA GLY A 309 29.03 -6.93 -1.19
C GLY A 309 28.25 -6.62 0.08
N ARG A 310 26.99 -6.21 -0.06
CA ARG A 310 26.11 -5.84 1.08
C ARG A 310 25.00 -6.88 1.21
N THR A 311 24.80 -7.38 2.43
CA THR A 311 23.67 -8.27 2.78
C THR A 311 22.54 -7.42 3.34
N ILE A 312 21.37 -7.52 2.72
CA ILE A 312 20.16 -6.77 3.09
C ILE A 312 19.15 -7.76 3.67
N ARG A 313 18.48 -7.38 4.76
CA ARG A 313 17.42 -8.14 5.43
C ARG A 313 16.05 -7.57 5.10
#